data_AF-A0A933P894-F1
#
_entry.id   AF-A0A933P894-F1
#
_cell.length_a   1.000
_cell.length_b   1.000
_cell.length_c   1.000
_cell.angle_alpha   90.00
_cell.angle_beta   90.00
_cell.angle_gamma   90.00
#
_symmetry.space_group_name_H-M   'P 1'
#
loop_
_entity.id
_entity.type
_entity.pdbx_description
1 polymer ?
#
loop_
_entity_poly.entity_id
_entity_poly.type
_entity_poly.pdbx_seq_one_letter_code
_entity_poly.pdbx_strand_id
1 'polypeptide(L)'
;MFAMIATALTGEGFWAPVNAIAHTAWNGAPMDGSFSGGALVLGMLVHMATAMMLGAGIAVLLSHTGSRTNKVMTATVAATGAWLAQLAIWPAIGEAGADSMPQWILLVGHIIFGMTAGVLLAVTPEHRHHRVGRPVVTVAT
;
A
#
# COMPACT_ATOMS: atom_id res chain seq x y z
N MET A 1 -1.01 -10.98 2.08
CA MET A 1 -0.91 -12.45 1.93
C MET A 1 0.31 -12.89 1.14
N PHE A 2 0.65 -12.29 0.00
CA PHE A 2 1.85 -12.64 -0.78
C PHE A 2 3.12 -12.82 0.08
N ALA A 3 3.48 -11.80 0.88
CA ALA A 3 4.69 -11.84 1.70
C ALA A 3 4.71 -13.01 2.69
N MET A 4 3.57 -13.30 3.34
CA MET A 4 3.45 -14.41 4.29
C MET A 4 3.65 -15.78 3.63
N ILE A 5 3.14 -15.94 2.40
CA ILE A 5 3.36 -17.17 1.63
C ILE A 5 4.83 -17.26 1.21
N ALA A 6 5.41 -16.15 0.74
CA ALA A 6 6.80 -16.13 0.32
C ALA A 6 7.76 -16.49 1.47
N THR A 7 7.58 -15.90 2.66
CA THR A 7 8.41 -16.20 3.84
C THR A 7 8.18 -17.63 4.37
N ALA A 8 6.97 -18.17 4.24
CA ALA A 8 6.73 -19.58 4.53
C ALA A 8 7.50 -20.52 3.59
N LEU A 9 7.60 -20.17 2.30
CA LEU A 9 8.33 -20.96 1.31
C LEU A 9 9.86 -20.83 1.42
N THR A 10 10.36 -19.68 1.91
CA THR A 10 11.81 -19.46 2.12
C THR A 10 12.31 -19.91 3.49
N GLY A 11 11.42 -20.39 4.36
CA GLY A 11 11.78 -20.95 5.67
C GLY A 11 11.81 -19.96 6.84
N GLU A 12 11.53 -18.68 6.61
CA GLU A 12 11.40 -17.66 7.67
C GLU A 12 10.07 -17.81 8.45
N GLY A 13 9.08 -18.43 7.81
CA GLY A 13 7.80 -18.80 8.40
C GLY A 13 6.65 -17.86 8.01
N PHE A 14 5.43 -18.39 8.14
CA PHE A 14 4.22 -17.74 7.62
C PHE A 14 3.88 -16.41 8.33
N TRP A 15 4.13 -16.33 9.64
CA TRP A 15 3.78 -15.17 10.45
C TRP A 15 4.86 -14.08 10.49
N ALA A 16 6.07 -14.37 9.98
CA ALA A 16 7.23 -13.48 10.07
C ALA A 16 6.95 -12.05 9.55
N PRO A 17 6.26 -11.83 8.41
CA PRO A 17 6.00 -10.46 7.95
C PRO A 17 5.10 -9.65 8.89
N VAL A 18 4.07 -10.27 9.45
CA VAL A 18 3.13 -9.57 10.35
C VAL A 18 3.80 -9.28 11.68
N ASN A 19 4.61 -10.22 12.15
CA ASN A 19 5.46 -10.11 13.33
C ASN A 19 6.47 -8.96 13.21
N ALA A 20 7.18 -8.87 12.08
CA ALA A 20 8.11 -7.79 11.79
C ALA A 20 7.43 -6.41 11.79
N ILE A 21 6.23 -6.29 11.22
CA ILE A 21 5.44 -5.05 11.25
C ILE A 21 5.00 -4.73 12.69
N ALA A 22 4.56 -5.72 13.46
CA ALA A 22 4.20 -5.49 14.86
C ALA A 22 5.40 -5.02 15.68
N HIS A 23 6.60 -5.52 15.38
CA HIS A 23 7.83 -5.17 16.09
C HIS A 23 8.21 -3.70 15.93
N THR A 24 7.82 -3.03 14.85
CA THR A 24 8.07 -1.58 14.68
C THR A 24 7.29 -0.72 15.68
N ALA A 25 6.23 -1.27 16.28
CA ALA A 25 5.39 -0.60 17.28
C ALA A 25 5.47 -1.25 18.67
N TRP A 26 5.92 -2.51 18.74
CA TRP A 26 6.03 -3.29 19.97
C TRP A 26 7.26 -4.21 19.93
N ASN A 27 8.33 -3.79 20.60
CA ASN A 27 9.60 -4.53 20.67
C ASN A 27 9.49 -5.96 21.24
N GLY A 28 8.38 -6.31 21.89
CA GLY A 28 8.13 -7.66 22.40
C GLY A 28 7.47 -8.61 21.39
N ALA A 29 7.13 -8.13 20.19
CA ALA A 29 6.61 -8.98 19.14
C ALA A 29 7.68 -10.00 18.71
N PRO A 30 7.31 -11.27 18.42
CA PRO A 30 8.26 -12.24 17.87
C PRO A 30 8.90 -11.69 16.58
N MET A 31 10.10 -12.12 16.27
CA MET A 31 10.81 -11.77 15.03
C MET A 31 10.99 -12.96 14.09
N ASP A 32 10.40 -14.09 14.45
CA ASP A 32 10.43 -15.34 13.70
C ASP A 32 9.04 -15.68 13.15
N GLY A 33 8.92 -16.87 12.56
CA GLY A 33 7.67 -17.40 12.03
C GLY A 33 6.64 -17.84 13.08
N SER A 34 6.86 -17.63 14.38
CA SER A 34 5.95 -18.09 15.43
C SER A 34 4.63 -17.32 15.42
N PHE A 35 3.54 -17.99 15.82
CA PHE A 35 2.25 -17.34 15.90
C PHE A 35 2.10 -16.55 17.21
N SER A 36 1.69 -15.29 17.11
CA SER A 36 1.30 -14.45 18.24
C SER A 36 0.05 -13.66 17.91
N GLY A 37 -1.02 -13.85 18.70
CA GLY A 37 -2.29 -13.14 18.49
C GLY A 37 -2.15 -11.62 18.65
N GLY A 38 -1.32 -11.16 19.60
CA GLY A 38 -1.03 -9.73 19.79
C GLY A 38 -0.29 -9.13 18.60
N ALA A 39 0.73 -9.83 18.10
CA ALA A 39 1.46 -9.39 16.92
C ALA A 39 0.59 -9.40 15.66
N LEU A 40 -0.31 -10.38 15.52
CA LEU A 40 -1.29 -10.42 14.43
C LEU A 40 -2.18 -9.18 14.43
N VAL A 41 -2.83 -8.86 15.57
CA VAL A 41 -3.72 -7.70 15.67
C VAL A 41 -2.97 -6.40 15.41
N LEU A 42 -1.85 -6.18 16.11
CA LEU A 42 -1.08 -4.95 15.99
C LEU A 42 -0.46 -4.78 14.60
N GLY A 43 0.17 -5.84 14.09
CA GLY A 43 0.79 -5.85 12.76
C GLY A 43 -0.23 -5.58 11.66
N MET A 44 -1.43 -6.17 11.75
CA MET A 44 -2.51 -5.89 10.79
C MET A 44 -3.05 -4.47 10.90
N LEU A 45 -3.18 -3.90 12.11
CA LEU A 45 -3.59 -2.50 12.28
C LEU A 45 -2.59 -1.53 11.65
N VAL A 46 -1.30 -1.69 11.94
CA VAL A 46 -0.23 -0.87 11.35
C VAL A 46 -0.20 -1.04 9.83
N HIS A 47 -0.26 -2.28 9.35
CA HIS A 47 -0.27 -2.56 7.91
C HIS A 47 -1.46 -1.92 7.19
N MET A 48 -2.67 -2.03 7.76
CA MET A 48 -3.87 -1.40 7.20
C MET A 48 -3.76 0.12 7.21
N ALA A 49 -3.30 0.73 8.30
CA ALA A 49 -3.14 2.18 8.41
C ALA A 49 -2.18 2.71 7.33
N THR A 50 -0.98 2.11 7.20
CA THR A 50 0.01 2.50 6.19
C THR A 50 -0.51 2.25 4.77
N ALA A 51 -1.16 1.11 4.51
CA ALA A 51 -1.73 0.79 3.21
C ALA A 51 -2.84 1.78 2.82
N MET A 52 -3.68 2.21 3.76
CA MET A 52 -4.71 3.22 3.52
C MET A 52 -4.10 4.59 3.22
N MET A 53 -3.07 5.01 3.96
CA MET A 53 -2.36 6.27 3.69
C MET A 53 -1.74 6.28 2.29
N LEU A 54 -1.05 5.21 1.91
CA LEU A 54 -0.46 5.07 0.58
C LEU A 54 -1.54 5.02 -0.50
N GLY A 55 -2.60 4.23 -0.30
CA GLY A 55 -3.72 4.12 -1.23
C GLY A 55 -4.44 5.45 -1.46
N ALA A 56 -4.67 6.22 -0.39
CA ALA A 56 -5.23 7.57 -0.48
C ALA A 56 -4.31 8.53 -1.25
N GLY A 57 -3.00 8.48 -0.99
CA GLY A 57 -2.01 9.25 -1.74
C GLY A 57 -2.00 8.91 -3.24
N ILE A 58 -2.05 7.62 -3.57
CA ILE A 58 -2.18 7.16 -4.97
C ILE A 58 -3.50 7.67 -5.56
N ALA A 59 -4.63 7.58 -4.87
CA ALA A 59 -5.90 8.07 -5.36
C ALA A 59 -5.87 9.57 -5.72
N VAL A 60 -5.23 10.39 -4.88
CA VAL A 60 -5.00 11.81 -5.16
C VAL A 60 -4.10 11.98 -6.39
N LEU A 61 -3.00 11.24 -6.49
CA LEU A 61 -2.09 11.30 -7.64
C LEU A 61 -2.79 10.95 -8.96
N LEU A 62 -3.66 9.94 -8.94
CA LEU A 62 -4.36 9.47 -10.13
C LEU A 62 -5.51 10.37 -10.58
N SER A 63 -5.97 11.32 -9.75
CA SER A 63 -7.07 12.24 -10.09
C SER A 63 -6.82 13.08 -11.34
N HIS A 64 -5.56 13.20 -11.77
CA HIS A 64 -5.13 13.95 -12.97
C HIS A 64 -4.71 13.05 -14.15
N THR A 65 -4.91 11.73 -14.04
CA THR A 65 -4.40 10.76 -15.01
C THR A 65 -5.52 10.26 -15.94
N GLY A 66 -5.37 10.43 -17.25
CA GLY A 66 -6.46 10.22 -18.21
C GLY A 66 -6.74 8.75 -18.60
N SER A 67 -5.72 7.95 -18.92
CA SER A 67 -5.92 6.58 -19.42
C SER A 67 -5.85 5.54 -18.31
N ARG A 68 -6.59 4.42 -18.46
CA ARG A 68 -6.53 3.28 -17.52
C ARG A 68 -5.11 2.73 -17.39
N THR A 69 -4.41 2.57 -18.51
CA THR A 69 -3.01 2.12 -18.54
C THR A 69 -2.11 3.05 -17.75
N ASN A 70 -2.25 4.37 -17.92
CA ASN A 70 -1.46 5.33 -17.17
C ASN A 70 -1.80 5.28 -15.67
N LYS A 71 -3.07 5.09 -15.30
CA LYS A 71 -3.46 4.93 -13.88
C LYS A 71 -2.76 3.73 -13.23
N VAL A 72 -2.72 2.58 -13.90
CA VAL A 72 -2.04 1.38 -13.40
C VAL A 72 -0.52 1.58 -13.32
N MET A 73 0.10 2.13 -14.37
CA MET A 73 1.53 2.41 -14.41
C MET A 73 1.95 3.39 -13.30
N THR A 74 1.24 4.52 -13.18
CA THR A 74 1.51 5.53 -12.15
C THR A 74 1.34 4.98 -10.74
N ALA A 75 0.29 4.20 -10.48
CA ALA A 75 0.09 3.56 -9.17
C ALA A 75 1.21 2.56 -8.83
N THR A 76 1.65 1.77 -9.82
CA THR A 76 2.75 0.81 -9.66
C THR A 76 4.07 1.52 -9.36
N VAL A 77 4.38 2.59 -10.10
CA VAL A 77 5.57 3.41 -9.86
C VAL A 77 5.49 4.09 -8.49
N ALA A 78 4.34 4.64 -8.11
CA ALA A 78 4.15 5.29 -6.81
C ALA A 78 4.34 4.30 -5.65
N ALA A 79 3.76 3.10 -5.73
CA ALA A 79 3.95 2.06 -4.72
C ALA A 79 5.40 1.57 -4.66
N THR A 80 6.07 1.44 -5.81
CA THR A 80 7.51 1.12 -5.86
C THR A 80 8.36 2.24 -5.25
N GLY A 81 7.97 3.50 -5.46
CA GLY A 81 8.59 4.66 -4.80
C GLY A 81 8.39 4.64 -3.29
N ALA A 82 7.23 4.18 -2.80
CA ALA A 82 6.99 3.98 -1.37
C ALA A 82 7.91 2.90 -0.77
N TRP A 83 8.19 1.82 -1.50
CA TRP A 83 9.22 0.85 -1.10
C TRP A 83 10.61 1.49 -0.97
N LEU A 84 11.01 2.32 -1.94
CA LEU A 84 12.27 3.07 -1.85
C LEU A 84 12.30 4.03 -0.64
N ALA A 85 11.18 4.72 -0.37
CA ALA A 85 11.06 5.56 0.81
C ALA A 85 11.15 4.74 2.11
N GLN A 86 10.59 3.54 2.12
CA GLN A 86 10.66 2.63 3.27
C GLN A 86 12.12 2.27 3.59
N LEU A 87 12.95 2.01 2.58
CA LEU A 87 14.39 1.78 2.75
C LEU A 87 15.10 2.97 3.41
N ALA A 88 14.71 4.19 3.07
CA ALA A 88 15.30 5.40 3.66
C ALA A 88 14.85 5.65 5.11
N ILE A 89 13.63 5.23 5.47
CA ILE A 89 13.06 5.47 6.79
C ILE A 89 13.46 4.38 7.79
N TRP A 90 13.76 3.15 7.34
CA TRP A 90 14.06 2.01 8.21
C TRP A 90 15.14 2.25 9.27
N PRO A 91 16.28 2.91 8.96
CA PRO A 91 17.29 3.24 9.98
C PRO A 91 16.73 4.07 11.14
N ALA A 92 15.66 4.85 10.92
CA ALA A 92 15.02 5.66 11.95
C ALA A 92 13.99 4.89 12.80
N ILE A 93 13.51 3.72 12.33
CA ILE A 93 12.48 2.91 13.01
C ILE A 93 13.12 1.71 13.75
N GLY A 94 14.30 1.28 13.32
CA GLY A 94 15.09 0.22 13.97
C GLY A 94 15.55 -0.86 12.98
N GLU A 95 16.83 -1.23 13.05
CA GLU A 95 17.49 -2.16 12.11
C GLU A 95 16.87 -3.56 12.13
N ALA A 96 16.36 -4.02 13.28
CA ALA A 96 15.75 -5.34 13.43
C ALA A 96 14.57 -5.57 12.48
N GLY A 97 13.77 -4.53 12.20
CA GLY A 97 12.67 -4.61 11.24
C GLY A 97 13.14 -4.65 9.78
N ALA A 98 14.31 -4.10 9.46
CA ALA A 98 14.84 -4.01 8.10
C ALA A 98 15.44 -5.34 7.63
N ASP A 99 16.08 -6.06 8.56
CA ASP A 99 16.76 -7.32 8.29
C ASP A 99 15.83 -8.54 8.36
N SER A 100 14.64 -8.38 8.94
CA SER A 100 13.68 -9.47 9.15
C SER A 100 12.86 -9.85 7.92
N MET A 101 12.96 -9.12 6.81
CA MET A 101 12.30 -9.49 5.55
C MET A 101 13.21 -9.29 4.35
N PRO A 102 13.32 -10.29 3.46
CA PRO A 102 14.02 -10.15 2.20
C PRO A 102 13.45 -8.99 1.36
N GLN A 103 14.32 -8.07 0.95
CA GLN A 103 13.93 -6.85 0.25
C GLN A 103 13.17 -7.09 -1.06
N TRP A 104 13.43 -8.21 -1.73
CA TRP A 104 12.70 -8.57 -2.94
C TRP A 104 11.23 -8.93 -2.66
N ILE A 105 10.91 -9.53 -1.50
CA ILE A 105 9.53 -9.84 -1.10
C ILE A 105 8.75 -8.54 -0.89
N LEU A 106 9.39 -7.57 -0.23
CA LEU A 106 8.81 -6.25 -0.02
C LEU A 106 8.57 -5.52 -1.34
N LEU A 107 9.56 -5.52 -2.24
CA LEU A 107 9.44 -4.92 -3.58
C LEU A 107 8.26 -5.52 -4.35
N VAL A 108 8.18 -6.84 -4.45
CA VAL A 108 7.09 -7.51 -5.18
C VAL A 108 5.73 -7.22 -4.53
N GLY A 109 5.68 -7.18 -3.19
CA GLY A 109 4.47 -6.79 -2.46
C GLY A 109 3.98 -5.39 -2.84
N HIS A 110 4.88 -4.42 -2.96
CA HIS A 110 4.54 -3.05 -3.38
C HIS A 110 4.10 -2.97 -4.84
N ILE A 111 4.74 -3.73 -5.74
CA ILE A 111 4.34 -3.81 -7.15
C ILE A 111 2.92 -4.38 -7.25
N ILE A 112 2.61 -5.47 -6.54
CA ILE A 112 1.26 -6.07 -6.50
C ILE A 112 0.24 -5.06 -5.93
N PHE A 113 0.58 -4.36 -4.84
CA PHE A 113 -0.28 -3.35 -4.25
C PHE A 113 -0.59 -2.23 -5.25
N GLY A 114 0.43 -1.65 -5.89
CA GLY A 114 0.28 -0.57 -6.85
C GLY A 114 -0.54 -0.97 -8.08
N MET A 115 -0.29 -2.16 -8.64
CA MET A 115 -1.09 -2.70 -9.74
C MET A 115 -2.56 -2.86 -9.33
N THR A 116 -2.81 -3.46 -8.17
CA THR A 116 -4.17 -3.71 -7.67
C THR A 116 -4.92 -2.40 -7.41
N ALA A 117 -4.28 -1.44 -6.71
CA ALA A 117 -4.85 -0.12 -6.45
C ALA A 117 -5.12 0.64 -7.76
N GLY A 118 -4.17 0.60 -8.70
CA GLY A 118 -4.32 1.23 -10.02
C GLY A 118 -5.48 0.66 -10.81
N VAL A 119 -5.66 -0.67 -10.81
CA VAL A 119 -6.81 -1.33 -11.48
C VAL A 119 -8.12 -0.92 -10.82
N LEU A 120 -8.22 -0.98 -9.49
CA LEU A 120 -9.43 -0.59 -8.76
C LEU A 120 -9.83 0.87 -9.05
N LEU A 121 -8.86 1.78 -9.03
CA LEU A 121 -9.10 3.20 -9.31
C LEU A 121 -9.36 3.49 -10.79
N ALA A 122 -8.86 2.66 -11.71
CA ALA A 122 -9.12 2.78 -13.14
C ALA A 122 -10.53 2.33 -13.56
N VAL A 123 -11.18 1.48 -12.75
CA VAL A 123 -12.56 1.01 -12.98
C VAL A 123 -13.61 1.73 -12.14
N THR A 124 -13.19 2.51 -11.14
CA THR A 124 -14.12 3.31 -10.33
C THR A 124 -14.69 4.46 -11.16
N PRO A 125 -16.02 4.62 -11.26
CA PRO A 125 -16.63 5.72 -11.99
C PRO A 125 -16.22 7.06 -11.39
N GLU A 126 -15.64 7.94 -12.20
CA GLU A 126 -15.46 9.33 -11.82
C GLU A 126 -16.85 9.94 -11.63
N HIS A 127 -17.19 10.35 -10.41
CA HIS A 127 -18.36 11.18 -10.17
C HIS A 127 -18.11 12.51 -10.87
N ARG A 128 -18.44 12.58 -12.17
CA ARG A 128 -18.58 13.85 -12.86
C ARG A 128 -19.70 14.58 -12.14
N HIS A 129 -19.35 15.62 -11.38
CA HIS A 129 -20.32 16.64 -11.03
C HIS A 129 -20.97 17.07 -12.34
N HIS A 130 -22.23 16.67 -12.54
CA HIS A 130 -23.08 17.28 -13.54
C HIS A 130 -23.10 18.77 -13.21
N ARG A 131 -22.30 19.55 -13.94
CA ARG A 131 -22.53 20.97 -14.10
C ARG A 131 -23.95 21.04 -14.66
N VAL A 132 -24.92 21.25 -13.78
CA VAL A 132 -26.29 21.59 -14.17
C VAL A 132 -26.12 22.86 -14.98
N GLY A 133 -26.20 22.71 -16.31
CA GLY A 133 -26.22 23.83 -17.22
C GLY A 133 -27.40 24.69 -16.82
N ARG A 134 -27.12 25.88 -16.26
CA ARG A 134 -28.15 26.91 -16.18
C ARG A 134 -28.57 27.19 -17.61
N PRO A 135 -29.86 27.02 -17.97
CA PRO A 135 -30.32 27.48 -19.27
C PRO A 135 -30.14 28.99 -19.30
N VAL A 136 -29.33 29.48 -20.24
CA VAL A 136 -29.28 30.89 -20.58
C VAL A 136 -30.60 31.19 -21.29
N VAL A 137 -31.55 31.73 -20.56
CA VAL A 137 -32.77 32.31 -21.16
C VAL A 137 -32.36 33.63 -21.78
N THR A 138 -32.08 33.62 -23.07
CA THR A 138 -31.94 34.85 -23.85
C THR A 138 -33.34 35.44 -24.03
N VAL A 139 -33.68 36.44 -23.23
CA VAL A 139 -34.85 37.29 -23.49
C VAL A 139 -34.47 38.25 -24.60
N ALA A 140 -35.06 38.05 -25.79
CA ALA A 140 -35.03 39.05 -26.85
C ALA A 140 -36.01 40.18 -26.47
N THR A 141 -35.48 41.40 -26.37
CA THR A 141 -36.24 42.65 -26.36
C THR A 141 -35.89 43.46 -27.60
#